data_AF-A0A9W4WYG8-F1
#
_entry.id   AF-A0A9W4WYG8-F1
#
_cell.length_a   1.000
_cell.length_b   1.000
_cell.length_c   1.000
_cell.angle_alpha   90.00
_cell.angle_beta   90.00
_cell.angle_gamma   90.00
#
_symmetry.space_group_name_H-M   'P 1'
#
loop_
_entity.id
_entity.type
_entity.pdbx_description
1 polymer ?
#
loop_
_entity_poly.entity_id
_entity_poly.type
_entity_poly.pdbx_seq_one_letter_code
_entity_poly.pdbx_strand_id
1 'polypeptide(L)'
;MAYHFFEPENPKMNNSPRRRKPNMFIIYRKEMMKFKPSNIKMTEYSKLVSEWWKNHSIDEKWKLQRQYQIDRDQESQHTSNEIAEEGTDSNIINSIYFAYYLL
;
A
#
# COMPACT_ATOMS: atom_id res chain seq x y z
N MET A 1 -19.90 -3.97 55.15
CA MET A 1 -18.59 -3.51 54.64
C MET A 1 -18.74 -3.24 53.16
N ALA A 2 -18.56 -1.99 52.73
CA ALA A 2 -18.57 -1.64 51.31
C ALA A 2 -17.16 -1.87 50.76
N TYR A 3 -17.02 -2.78 49.79
CA TYR A 3 -15.76 -2.98 49.08
C TYR A 3 -15.63 -1.86 48.05
N HIS A 4 -14.74 -0.90 48.30
CA HIS A 4 -14.27 0.01 47.26
C HIS A 4 -13.33 -0.77 46.34
N PHE A 5 -13.87 -1.23 45.22
CA PHE A 5 -13.10 -1.80 44.13
C PHE A 5 -12.23 -0.68 43.53
N PHE A 6 -10.94 -0.72 43.81
CA PHE A 6 -9.96 0.20 43.25
C PHE A 6 -9.67 -0.26 41.82
N GLU A 7 -10.33 0.35 40.82
CA GLU A 7 -9.93 0.17 39.43
C GLU A 7 -8.56 0.83 39.25
N PRO A 8 -7.51 0.08 38.85
CA PRO A 8 -6.23 0.70 38.55
C PRO A 8 -6.43 1.67 37.37
N GLU A 9 -5.97 2.91 37.54
CA GLU A 9 -5.89 3.88 36.46
C GLU A 9 -5.08 3.24 35.32
N ASN A 10 -5.77 2.77 34.29
CA ASN A 10 -5.11 2.29 33.08
C ASN A 10 -4.32 3.48 32.53
N PRO A 11 -2.98 3.41 32.43
CA PRO A 11 -2.24 4.44 31.72
C PRO A 11 -2.88 4.56 30.35
N LYS A 12 -3.18 5.79 29.92
CA LYS A 12 -3.78 6.08 28.62
C LYS A 12 -2.83 5.60 27.53
N MET A 13 -2.84 4.30 27.28
CA MET A 13 -2.17 3.65 26.18
C MET A 13 -2.85 4.27 24.97
N ASN A 14 -2.06 4.99 24.20
CA ASN A 14 -2.41 5.64 22.96
C ASN A 14 -2.81 4.55 21.97
N ASN A 15 -4.03 4.02 22.16
CA ASN A 15 -4.69 2.93 21.46
C ASN A 15 -5.09 3.37 20.05
N SER A 16 -4.20 4.08 19.35
CA SER A 16 -4.36 4.25 17.91
C SER A 16 -4.25 2.86 17.29
N PRO A 17 -5.28 2.38 16.57
CA PRO A 17 -5.21 1.08 15.94
C PRO A 17 -4.03 1.07 14.96
N ARG A 18 -3.21 0.00 15.00
CA ARG A 18 -2.15 -0.18 14.02
C ARG A 18 -2.72 -0.04 12.61
N ARG A 19 -2.13 0.85 11.81
CA ARG A 19 -2.50 1.03 10.40
C ARG A 19 -2.26 -0.30 9.68
N ARG A 20 -3.27 -0.77 8.94
CA ARG A 20 -3.16 -2.00 8.15
C ARG A 20 -2.23 -1.74 6.97
N LYS A 21 -1.37 -2.72 6.66
CA LYS A 21 -0.58 -2.68 5.42
C LYS A 21 -1.51 -2.67 4.20
N PRO A 22 -1.15 -1.93 3.13
CA PRO A 22 -1.95 -1.91 1.91
C PRO A 22 -2.00 -3.31 1.30
N ASN A 23 -3.19 -3.69 0.83
CA ASN A 23 -3.37 -4.92 0.08
C ASN A 23 -3.03 -4.72 -1.41
N MET A 24 -3.01 -5.82 -2.16
CA MET A 24 -2.71 -5.83 -3.60
C MET A 24 -3.60 -4.87 -4.41
N PHE A 25 -4.90 -4.79 -4.10
CA PHE A 25 -5.81 -3.86 -4.78
C PHE A 25 -5.48 -2.39 -4.49
N ILE A 26 -5.08 -2.06 -3.25
CA ILE A 26 -4.68 -0.69 -2.88
C ILE A 26 -3.43 -0.28 -3.66
N ILE A 27 -2.47 -1.19 -3.84
CA ILE A 27 -1.25 -0.93 -4.62
C ILE A 27 -1.61 -0.78 -6.10
N TYR A 28 -2.41 -1.69 -6.64
CA TYR A 28 -2.90 -1.60 -8.01
C TYR A 28 -3.62 -0.26 -8.27
N ARG A 29 -4.54 0.14 -7.38
CA ARG A 29 -5.24 1.42 -7.49
C ARG A 29 -4.25 2.59 -7.48
N LYS A 30 -3.23 2.55 -6.62
CA LYS A 30 -2.20 3.60 -6.55
C LYS A 30 -1.46 3.73 -7.89
N GLU A 31 -1.10 2.61 -8.51
CA GLU A 31 -0.48 2.62 -9.84
C GLU A 31 -1.41 3.18 -10.91
N MET A 32 -2.68 2.79 -10.89
CA MET A 32 -3.67 3.30 -11.84
C MET A 32 -3.91 4.81 -11.71
N MET A 33 -3.62 5.43 -10.55
CA MET A 33 -3.82 6.88 -10.33
C MET A 33 -3.07 7.76 -11.33
N LYS A 34 -1.96 7.26 -11.89
CA LYS A 34 -1.20 7.95 -12.96
C LYS A 34 -2.07 8.21 -14.20
N PHE A 35 -3.09 7.39 -14.42
CA PHE A 35 -4.00 7.48 -15.56
C PHE A 35 -5.35 8.09 -15.19
N LYS A 36 -5.53 8.63 -13.97
CA LYS A 36 -6.80 9.19 -13.52
C LYS A 36 -7.13 10.45 -14.34
N PRO A 37 -8.29 10.50 -15.02
CA PRO A 37 -8.79 11.74 -15.59
C PRO A 37 -8.93 12.85 -14.54
N SER A 38 -8.62 14.09 -14.91
CA SER A 38 -8.71 15.24 -14.01
C SER A 38 -10.15 15.52 -13.58
N ASN A 39 -11.12 15.27 -14.47
CA ASN A 39 -12.52 15.67 -14.31
C ASN A 39 -13.44 14.61 -13.67
N ILE A 40 -12.89 13.67 -12.89
CA ILE A 40 -13.70 12.65 -12.19
C ILE A 40 -13.46 12.66 -10.69
N LYS A 41 -14.51 12.38 -9.93
CA LYS A 41 -14.41 12.28 -8.47
C LYS A 41 -13.64 11.02 -8.08
N MET A 42 -12.94 11.08 -6.96
CA MET A 42 -12.16 9.94 -6.46
C MET A 42 -13.04 8.72 -6.16
N THR A 43 -14.28 8.93 -5.70
CA THR A 43 -15.26 7.88 -5.42
C THR A 43 -15.68 7.13 -6.68
N GLU A 44 -15.97 7.85 -7.76
CA GLU A 44 -16.31 7.30 -9.08
C GLU A 44 -15.13 6.55 -9.68
N TYR A 45 -13.95 7.16 -9.62
CA TYR A 45 -12.74 6.51 -10.08
C TYR A 45 -12.43 5.22 -9.31
N SER A 46 -12.65 5.19 -8.00
CA SER A 46 -12.46 3.98 -7.20
C SER A 46 -13.39 2.85 -7.63
N LYS A 47 -14.62 3.17 -8.06
CA LYS A 47 -15.56 2.20 -8.64
C LYS A 47 -15.03 1.66 -9.97
N LEU A 48 -14.60 2.54 -10.88
CA LEU A 48 -14.02 2.14 -12.17
C LEU A 48 -12.81 1.21 -12.01
N VAL A 49 -11.85 1.57 -11.15
CA VAL A 49 -10.67 0.73 -10.89
C VAL A 49 -11.08 -0.61 -10.27
N SER A 50 -12.12 -0.64 -9.44
CA SER A 50 -12.64 -1.89 -8.89
C SER A 50 -13.23 -2.79 -9.98
N GLU A 51 -13.87 -2.22 -11.00
CA GLU A 51 -14.39 -2.96 -12.16
C GLU A 51 -13.24 -3.48 -13.03
N TRP A 52 -12.24 -2.65 -13.33
CA TRP A 52 -11.03 -3.09 -14.05
C TRP A 52 -10.32 -4.22 -13.32
N TRP A 53 -10.19 -4.12 -12.00
CA TRP A 53 -9.62 -5.17 -11.17
C TRP A 53 -10.36 -6.50 -11.29
N LYS A 54 -11.70 -6.46 -11.31
CA LYS A 54 -12.52 -7.67 -11.49
C LYS A 54 -12.31 -8.28 -12.88
N ASN A 55 -12.24 -7.43 -13.90
CA ASN A 55 -12.13 -7.82 -15.30
C ASN A 55 -10.72 -8.30 -15.71
N HIS A 56 -9.70 -8.12 -14.87
CA HIS A 56 -8.39 -8.70 -15.13
C HIS A 56 -8.45 -10.21 -15.30
N SER A 57 -7.69 -10.68 -16.30
CA SER A 57 -7.47 -12.10 -16.54
C SER A 57 -6.77 -12.75 -15.33
N ILE A 58 -6.89 -14.07 -15.24
CA ILE A 58 -6.24 -14.84 -14.18
C ILE A 58 -4.73 -14.59 -14.24
N ASP A 59 -4.12 -14.66 -15.42
CA ASP A 59 -2.68 -14.47 -15.63
C ASP A 59 -2.18 -13.09 -15.18
N GLU A 60 -2.94 -12.02 -15.45
CA GLU A 60 -2.61 -10.68 -14.97
C GLU A 60 -2.68 -10.59 -13.45
N LYS A 61 -3.69 -11.20 -12.83
CA LYS A 61 -3.80 -11.29 -11.37
C LYS A 61 -2.62 -12.04 -10.77
N TRP A 62 -2.16 -13.12 -11.39
CA TRP A 62 -0.96 -13.84 -10.96
C TRP A 62 0.30 -12.98 -11.03
N LYS A 63 0.50 -12.22 -12.12
CA LYS A 63 1.63 -11.29 -12.24
C LYS A 63 1.61 -10.23 -11.15
N LEU A 64 0.45 -9.61 -10.93
CA LEU A 64 0.26 -8.60 -9.89
C LEU A 64 0.44 -9.17 -8.48
N GLN A 65 -0.01 -10.41 -8.25
CA GLN A 65 0.19 -11.12 -6.99
C GLN A 65 1.66 -11.41 -6.72
N ARG A 66 2.39 -11.87 -7.74
CA ARG A 66 3.82 -12.14 -7.64
C ARG A 66 4.58 -10.85 -7.31
N GLN A 67 4.29 -9.76 -8.02
CA GLN A 67 4.92 -8.47 -7.75
C GLN A 67 4.62 -8.00 -6.32
N TYR A 68 3.36 -8.08 -5.89
CA TYR A 68 2.96 -7.72 -4.54
C TYR A 68 3.71 -8.49 -3.45
N GLN A 69 3.92 -9.80 -3.65
CA GLN A 69 4.66 -10.63 -2.70
C GLN A 69 6.12 -10.21 -2.62
N ILE A 70 6.77 -9.98 -3.78
CA ILE A 70 8.16 -9.49 -3.84
C ILE A 70 8.29 -8.16 -3.10
N ASP A 71 7.44 -7.18 -3.41
CA ASP A 71 7.50 -5.84 -2.80
C ASP A 71 7.28 -5.90 -1.28
N ARG A 72 6.30 -6.71 -0.83
CA ARG A 72 6.01 -6.91 0.59
C ARG A 72 7.18 -7.54 1.33
N ASP A 73 7.81 -8.53 0.71
CA ASP A 73 8.92 -9.25 1.32
C ASP A 73 10.17 -8.37 1.35
N GLN A 74 10.41 -7.54 0.32
CA GLN A 74 11.47 -6.51 0.34
C GLN A 74 11.25 -5.47 1.45
N GLU A 75 10.04 -4.92 1.58
CA GLU A 75 9.72 -3.95 2.65
C GLU A 75 9.99 -4.55 4.04
N SER A 76 9.71 -5.85 4.23
CA SER A 76 10.00 -6.53 5.50
C SER A 76 11.50 -6.57 5.84
N GLN A 77 12.38 -6.71 4.84
CA GLN A 77 13.83 -6.73 5.03
C GLN A 77 14.42 -5.34 5.28
N HIS A 78 13.84 -4.29 4.71
CA HIS A 78 14.24 -2.91 4.96
C HIS A 78 13.84 -2.42 6.35
N THR A 79 12.64 -2.79 6.82
CA THR A 79 12.18 -2.40 8.17
C THR A 79 12.98 -3.00 9.33
N SER A 80 13.76 -4.07 9.09
CA SER A 80 14.70 -4.62 10.07
C SER A 80 16.01 -3.82 10.19
N ASN A 81 16.34 -2.96 9.22
CA ASN A 81 17.56 -2.16 9.20
C ASN A 81 17.31 -0.65 9.37
N GLU A 82 16.08 -0.18 9.17
CA GLU A 82 15.71 1.23 9.27
C GLU A 82 14.91 1.52 10.56
N ILE A 83 15.61 1.46 11.70
CA ILE A 83 15.44 2.48 12.74
C ILE A 83 16.58 3.49 12.53
N ALA A 84 16.69 4.04 11.33
CA ALA A 84 17.54 5.18 11.00
C ALA A 84 17.20 5.66 9.57
N GLU A 85 16.68 6.88 9.52
CA GLU A 85 16.74 7.83 8.40
C GLU A 85 15.76 7.69 7.22
N GLU A 86 14.96 8.76 7.09
CA GLU A 86 14.12 9.15 5.97
C GLU A 86 14.99 9.49 4.74
N GLY A 87 14.58 9.07 3.53
CA GLY A 87 15.16 9.61 2.30
C GLY A 87 14.81 8.84 1.04
N THR A 88 13.85 9.36 0.26
CA THR A 88 13.43 8.86 -1.06
C THR A 88 14.54 9.02 -2.11
N ASP A 89 14.68 8.06 -3.05
CA ASP A 89 15.35 8.35 -4.32
C ASP A 89 14.72 7.66 -5.54
N SER A 90 14.01 8.47 -6.33
CA SER A 90 13.21 8.14 -7.53
C SER A 90 14.03 7.94 -8.81
N ASN A 91 15.36 7.84 -8.74
CA ASN A 91 16.24 7.95 -9.90
C ASN A 91 16.56 6.61 -10.61
N ILE A 92 16.38 5.46 -9.96
CA ILE A 92 16.75 4.16 -10.55
C ILE A 92 15.65 3.63 -11.50
N ILE A 93 14.37 3.87 -11.17
CA ILE A 93 13.23 3.32 -11.92
C ILE A 93 13.09 3.99 -13.30
N ASN A 94 13.46 5.26 -13.43
CA ASN A 94 13.43 5.99 -14.72
C ASN A 94 14.48 5.48 -15.72
N SER A 95 15.61 4.92 -15.24
CA SER A 95 16.66 4.39 -16.12
C SER A 95 16.25 3.08 -16.80
N ILE A 96 15.51 2.21 -16.09
CA ILE A 96 15.06 0.92 -16.62
C ILE A 96 13.95 1.12 -17.67
N TYR A 97 13.05 2.10 -17.48
CA TYR A 97 11.96 2.37 -18.44
C TYR A 97 12.43 2.96 -19.77
N PHE A 98 13.57 3.69 -19.81
CA PHE A 98 14.11 4.26 -21.05
C PHE A 98 14.76 3.22 -21.97
N ALA A 99 15.24 2.09 -21.44
CA ALA A 99 15.94 1.07 -22.21
C ALA A 99 15.01 0.14 -23.03
N TYR A 100 13.70 0.10 -22.72
CA TYR A 100 12.77 -0.87 -23.32
C TYR A 100 11.86 -0.32 -24.43
N TYR A 101 11.83 0.99 -24.70
CA TYR A 101 10.83 1.60 -25.61
C TYR A 101 11.39 2.57 -26.68
N LEU A 102 12.62 2.34 -27.17
CA LEU A 102 13.16 3.00 -28.37
C LEU A 102 13.68 1.97 -29.40
N LEU A 103 12.78 1.07 -29.83
CA LEU A 103 12.93 0.27 -31.05
C LEU A 103 11.55 -0.05 -31.64
#